data_AF-A0A2V8DAR1-F1
#
_entry.id   AF-A0A2V8DAR1-F1
#
_cell.length_a   1.000
_cell.length_b   1.000
_cell.length_c   1.000
_cell.angle_alpha   90.00
_cell.angle_beta   90.00
_cell.angle_gamma   90.00
#
_symmetry.space_group_name_H-M   'P 1'
#
loop_
_entity.id
_entity.type
_entity.pdbx_description
1 polymer ?
#
loop_
_entity_poly.entity_id
_entity_poly.type
_entity_poly.pdbx_seq_one_letter_code
_entity_poly.pdbx_strand_id
1 'polypeptide(L)' 'MPFGLVDFIEGLQGGRLGVQNWYPYLNLGFRVSLAAGSDCPYFGPSLPGAERYYVKLDGPFDPNARYARRSLARITRTHK' A
#
# COMPACT_ATOMS: atom_id res chain seq x y z
N MET A 1 -1.50 -0.94 11.97
CA MET A 1 -0.66 -1.93 12.69
C MET A 1 -0.62 -1.59 14.16
N PRO A 2 -0.87 -2.54 15.07
CA PRO A 2 -2.21 -2.82 15.59
C PRO A 2 -2.94 -1.55 16.10
N PHE A 3 -4.25 -1.63 16.37
CA PHE A 3 -5.01 -0.51 16.97
C PHE A 3 -5.21 0.76 16.12
N GLY A 4 -5.08 0.67 14.79
CA GLY A 4 -5.34 1.82 13.91
C GLY A 4 -4.25 2.91 13.91
N LEU A 5 -3.07 2.61 14.46
CA LEU A 5 -1.95 3.56 14.54
C LEU A 5 -1.10 3.65 13.26
N VAL A 6 -1.26 2.70 12.34
CA VAL A 6 -0.51 2.64 11.09
C VAL A 6 -1.44 2.24 9.97
N ASP A 7 -1.51 3.09 8.95
CA ASP A 7 -2.41 2.96 7.80
C ASP A 7 -1.86 2.07 6.69
N PHE A 8 -0.53 1.98 6.56
CA PHE A 8 0.12 1.24 5.49
C PHE A 8 1.53 0.79 5.81
N ILE A 9 2.05 -0.13 5.01
CA ILE A 9 3.45 -0.54 4.98
C ILE A 9 3.99 -0.30 3.58
N GLU A 10 5.14 0.36 3.46
CA GLU A 10 5.87 0.41 2.19
C GLU A 10 6.48 -0.96 1.90
N GLY A 11 6.15 -1.53 0.75
CA GLY A 11 6.63 -2.86 0.39
C GLY A 11 7.00 -3.01 -1.07
N LEU A 12 6.88 -1.96 -1.90
CA LEU A 12 7.44 -1.94 -3.25
C LEU A 12 8.44 -0.78 -3.36
N GLN A 13 9.72 -1.14 -3.36
CA GLN A 13 10.86 -0.23 -3.47
C GLN A 13 12.00 -0.98 -4.19
N GLY A 14 12.78 -0.28 -5.02
CA GLY A 14 13.91 -0.89 -5.72
C GLY A 14 13.51 -1.97 -6.73
N GLY A 15 12.34 -1.84 -7.35
CA GLY A 15 11.76 -2.83 -8.26
C GLY A 15 11.42 -4.18 -7.60
N ARG A 16 11.39 -4.25 -6.27
CA ARG A 16 11.14 -5.50 -5.52
C ARG A 16 9.92 -5.38 -4.62
N LEU A 17 9.07 -6.39 -4.67
CA LEU A 17 7.93 -6.52 -3.76
C LEU A 17 8.34 -7.31 -2.51
N GLY A 18 8.43 -6.63 -1.37
CA GLY A 18 8.80 -7.16 -0.06
C GLY A 18 7.70 -7.97 0.63
N VAL A 19 7.20 -9.02 -0.04
CA VAL A 19 6.11 -9.89 0.46
C VAL A 19 6.44 -10.57 1.79
N GLN A 20 7.73 -10.81 2.06
CA GLN A 20 8.23 -11.40 3.30
C GLN A 20 7.89 -10.57 4.54
N ASN A 21 7.75 -9.25 4.38
CA ASN A 21 7.33 -8.37 5.47
C ASN A 21 5.81 -8.21 5.51
N TRP A 22 5.13 -8.23 4.36
CA TRP A 22 3.69 -7.98 4.28
C TRP A 22 2.81 -9.18 4.65
N TYR A 23 3.13 -10.37 4.16
CA TYR A 23 2.31 -11.58 4.37
C TYR A 23 2.18 -12.02 5.84
N PRO A 24 3.21 -11.92 6.70
CA PRO A 24 3.05 -12.21 8.12
C PRO A 24 1.94 -11.40 8.78
N TYR A 25 1.79 -10.12 8.40
CA TYR A 25 0.70 -9.29 8.94
C TYR A 25 -0.68 -9.76 8.48
N LEU A 26 -0.81 -10.14 7.21
CA LEU A 26 -2.06 -10.71 6.70
C LEU A 26 -2.38 -12.06 7.39
N ASN A 27 -1.37 -12.89 7.63
CA ASN A 27 -1.51 -14.18 8.32
C ASN A 27 -1.94 -14.03 9.78
N LEU A 28 -1.56 -12.92 10.43
CA LEU A 28 -2.04 -12.55 11.78
C LEU A 28 -3.44 -11.93 11.78
N GLY A 29 -4.10 -11.83 10.61
CA GLY A 29 -5.44 -11.27 10.47
C GLY A 29 -5.46 -9.74 10.39
N PHE A 30 -4.30 -9.07 10.34
CA PHE A 30 -4.26 -7.63 10.16
C PHE A 30 -4.60 -7.25 8.72
N ARG A 31 -5.40 -6.21 8.58
CA ARG A 31 -5.68 -5.56 7.29
C ARG A 31 -4.81 -4.32 7.20
N VAL A 32 -3.83 -4.35 6.31
CA VAL A 32 -2.92 -3.23 6.08
C VAL A 32 -2.67 -3.05 4.60
N SER A 33 -2.77 -1.81 4.16
CA SER A 33 -2.54 -1.47 2.77
C SER A 33 -1.03 -1.43 2.48
N LEU A 34 -0.65 -1.89 1.29
CA LEU A 34 0.71 -1.69 0.78
C LEU A 34 0.88 -0.25 0.27
N ALA A 35 2.10 0.26 0.35
CA ALA A 35 2.59 1.43 -0.37
C ALA A 35 3.72 1.02 -1.31
N ALA A 36 3.88 1.83 -2.34
CA ALA A 36 5.05 1.82 -3.20
C ALA A 36 5.65 3.23 -3.21
N GLY A 37 6.96 3.31 -3.11
CA GLY A 37 7.70 4.55 -3.14
C GLY A 37 9.11 4.28 -3.66
N SER A 38 9.61 5.22 -4.45
CA SER A 38 10.91 5.07 -5.09
C SER A 38 12.07 5.49 -4.21
N ASP A 39 11.78 6.13 -3.07
CA ASP A 39 12.74 6.68 -2.13
C ASP A 39 13.84 7.48 -2.85
N CYS A 40 13.42 8.24 -3.86
CA CYS A 40 14.30 9.09 -4.64
C CYS A 40 14.63 10.35 -3.82
N PRO A 41 15.91 10.78 -3.75
CA PRO A 41 17.08 10.28 -4.50
C PRO A 41 17.95 9.26 -3.74
N TYR A 42 17.47 8.70 -2.64
CA TYR A 42 18.27 7.95 -1.67
C TYR A 42 18.48 6.48 -2.03
N PHE A 43 17.62 5.90 -2.86
CA PHE A 43 17.70 4.50 -3.25
C PHE A 43 18.37 4.29 -4.63
N GLY A 44 19.69 4.43 -4.69
CA GLY A 44 20.48 4.18 -5.92
C GLY A 44 20.09 5.11 -7.08
N PRO A 45 20.28 4.70 -8.37
CA PRO A 45 19.79 5.45 -9.52
C PRO A 45 18.26 5.30 -9.65
N SER A 46 17.52 5.73 -8.64
CA SER A 46 16.05 5.73 -8.61
C SER A 46 15.52 7.07 -9.12
N LEU A 47 14.50 7.01 -9.97
CA LEU A 47 13.80 8.19 -10.48
C LEU A 47 12.53 8.45 -9.66
N PRO A 48 12.08 9.72 -9.55
CA PRO A 48 10.78 10.02 -8.97
C PRO A 48 9.67 9.18 -9.64
N GLY A 49 8.95 8.40 -8.82
CA GLY A 49 7.85 7.57 -9.29
C GLY A 49 8.25 6.32 -10.08
N ALA A 50 9.52 5.89 -10.05
CA ALA A 50 9.92 4.58 -10.59
C ALA A 50 9.03 3.46 -10.01
N GLU A 51 8.84 3.47 -8.69
CA GLU A 51 7.85 2.69 -7.96
C GLU A 51 6.61 3.53 -7.67
N ARG A 52 5.45 2.97 -7.98
CA ARG A 52 4.15 3.61 -7.80
C ARG A 52 3.05 2.57 -7.66
N TYR A 53 1.98 2.96 -6.99
CA TYR A 53 0.77 2.17 -6.89
C TYR A 53 -0.44 3.03 -7.29
N TYR A 54 -1.44 2.37 -7.87
CA TYR A 54 -2.64 3.03 -8.36
C TYR A 54 -3.81 2.72 -7.45
N VAL A 55 -4.67 3.73 -7.26
CA VAL A 55 -5.93 3.60 -6.55
C VAL A 55 -7.02 3.93 -7.55
N LYS A 56 -7.98 3.01 -7.73
CA LYS A 56 -9.14 3.27 -8.57
C LYS A 56 -10.08 4.22 -7.83
N LEU A 57 -10.44 5.33 -8.50
CA LEU A 57 -11.47 6.26 -8.06
C LEU A 57 -12.70 6.10 -8.95
N ASP A 58 -13.87 6.35 -8.36
CA ASP A 58 -15.14 6.33 -9.08
C ASP A 58 -15.43 7.69 -9.78
N GLY A 59 -14.55 8.68 -9.61
CA GLY A 59 -14.65 10.02 -10.20
C GLY A 59 -13.28 10.63 -10.53
N PRO A 60 -13.20 11.96 -10.78
CA PRO A 60 -11.94 12.65 -11.04
C PRO A 60 -10.90 12.45 -9.94
N PHE A 61 -9.63 12.76 -10.26
CA PHE A 61 -8.57 12.71 -9.26
C PHE A 61 -8.86 13.67 -8.11
N ASP A 62 -8.95 13.12 -6.91
CA ASP A 62 -9.02 13.86 -5.65
C ASP A 62 -8.09 13.20 -4.62
N PRO A 63 -7.15 13.95 -4.01
CA PRO A 63 -6.21 13.41 -3.04
C PRO A 63 -6.87 12.75 -1.82
N ASN A 64 -7.97 13.33 -1.33
CA ASN A 64 -8.67 12.82 -0.15
C ASN A 64 -9.41 11.53 -0.47
N ALA A 65 -10.09 11.47 -1.62
CA ALA A 65 -10.74 10.28 -2.13
C ALA A 65 -9.74 9.16 -2.40
N ARG A 66 -8.56 9.49 -2.95
CA ARG A 66 -7.43 8.55 -3.09
C ARG A 66 -7.02 7.97 -1.74
N TYR A 67 -6.79 8.82 -0.75
CA TYR A 67 -6.37 8.38 0.58
C TYR A 67 -7.44 7.52 1.27
N ALA A 68 -8.70 7.95 1.24
CA ALA A 68 -9.83 7.22 1.83
C ALA A 68 -10.08 5.87 1.14
N ARG A 69 -10.00 5.80 -0.20
CA ARG A 69 -10.19 4.53 -0.91
C ARG A 69 -9.06 3.54 -0.64
N ARG A 70 -7.84 4.04 -0.44
CA ARG A 70 -6.69 3.22 -0.05
C ARG A 70 -6.85 2.59 1.33
N SER A 71 -7.44 3.28 2.30
CA SER A 71 -7.65 2.76 3.66
C SER A 71 -8.81 1.76 3.77
N LEU A 72 -9.61 1.62 2.71
CA LEU A 72 -10.81 0.76 2.65
C LEU A 72 -10.58 -0.67 2.15
N ALA A 73 -9.34 -1.19 2.09
CA ALA A 73 -9.07 -2.59 1.73
C ALA A 73 -9.61 -3.57 2.81
N ARG A 74 -10.93 -3.76 2.82
CA ARG A 74 -11.66 -4.77 3.59
C ARG A 74 -11.80 -6.01 2.73
N ILE A 75 -11.17 -7.12 3.14
CA ILE A 75 -11.52 -8.44 2.61
C ILE A 75 -12.91 -8.77 3.15
N THR A 76 -13.95 -8.57 2.33
CA THR A 76 -15.25 -9.21 2.55
C THR A 76 -15.08 -10.69 2.25
N ARG A 77 -15.14 -11.51 3.30
CA ARG A 77 -15.24 -12.97 3.20
C ARG A 77 -16.61 -13.30 2.59
N THR A 78 -16.66 -13.53 1.29
CA THR A 78 -17.85 -14.13 0.67
C THR A 78 -17.84 -15.60 1.03
N HIS A 79 -18.57 -15.97 2.07
CA HIS A 79 -18.94 -17.35 2.32
C HIS A 79 -20.00 -17.74 1.31
N LYS A 80 -19.71 -18.75 0.49
CA LYS A 80 -20.69 -19.65 -0.11
C LYS A 80 -20.46 -21.03 0.46
#